data_AF-A0A0F3INY7-F1
#
_entry.id   AF-A0A0F3INY7-F1
#
_cell.length_a   1.000
_cell.length_b   1.000
_cell.length_c   1.000
_cell.angle_alpha   90.00
_cell.angle_beta   90.00
_cell.angle_gamma   90.00
#
_symmetry.space_group_name_H-M   'P 1'
#
loop_
_entity.id
_entity.type
_entity.pdbx_description
1 polymer ?
#
loop_
_entity_poly.entity_id
_entity_poly.type
_entity_poly.pdbx_seq_one_letter_code
_entity_poly.pdbx_strand_id
1 'polypeptide(L)'
;MIARAGTLKRPGGGGVLVKLAKIGQDHRMDLPGVGPETVRAAAAAGLAGLAVDAHFATLINRDAVRALADEAGLFVIGLSNP
;
A
#
# COMPACT_ATOMS: atom_id res chain seq x y z
N MET A 1 -9.59 7.48 1.74
CA MET A 1 -9.93 6.26 0.98
C MET A 1 -9.81 5.00 1.84
N ILE A 2 -8.66 4.74 2.46
CA ILE A 2 -8.40 3.52 3.26
C ILE A 2 -9.39 3.37 4.44
N ALA A 3 -9.57 4.43 5.24
CA ALA A 3 -10.53 4.41 6.36
C ALA A 3 -11.97 4.04 5.90
N ARG A 4 -12.40 4.59 4.75
CA ARG A 4 -13.70 4.25 4.15
C ARG A 4 -13.77 2.78 3.70
N ALA A 5 -12.68 2.21 3.20
CA ALA A 5 -12.66 0.79 2.86
C ALA A 5 -12.78 -0.11 4.10
N GLY A 6 -12.24 0.32 5.24
CA GLY A 6 -12.38 -0.39 6.52
C GLY A 6 -13.83 -0.57 6.97
N THR A 7 -14.73 0.35 6.65
CA THR A 7 -16.16 0.22 6.96
C THR A 7 -16.89 -0.83 6.11
N LEU A 8 -16.24 -1.37 5.09
CA LEU A 8 -16.78 -2.39 4.17
C LEU A 8 -16.16 -3.78 4.41
N LYS A 9 -15.51 -3.97 5.58
CA LYS A 9 -14.84 -5.23 5.94
C LYS A 9 -15.80 -6.41 5.85
N ARG A 10 -15.32 -7.53 5.30
CA ARG A 10 -16.01 -8.81 5.20
C ARG A 10 -15.32 -9.85 6.09
N PRO A 11 -15.99 -10.95 6.48
CA PRO A 11 -15.34 -12.07 7.15
C PRO A 11 -14.14 -12.59 6.34
N GLY A 12 -13.07 -13.01 7.02
CA GLY A 12 -11.85 -13.55 6.40
C GLY A 12 -10.59 -12.72 6.66
N GLY A 13 -9.55 -12.96 5.87
CA GLY A 13 -8.17 -12.48 6.09
C GLY A 13 -7.89 -10.99 5.84
N GLY A 14 -8.90 -10.15 5.61
CA GLY A 14 -8.73 -8.73 5.29
C GLY A 14 -8.39 -8.47 3.81
N GLY A 15 -8.62 -7.23 3.36
CA GLY A 15 -8.35 -6.81 1.98
C GLY A 15 -6.89 -6.39 1.76
N VAL A 16 -6.53 -6.09 0.51
CA VAL A 16 -5.19 -5.60 0.13
C VAL A 16 -5.31 -4.21 -0.51
N LEU A 17 -4.47 -3.27 -0.08
CA LEU A 17 -4.34 -1.98 -0.77
C LEU A 17 -3.42 -2.15 -1.97
N VAL A 18 -3.91 -1.84 -3.17
CA VAL A 18 -3.13 -1.89 -4.40
C VAL A 18 -2.90 -0.47 -4.92
N LYS A 19 -1.64 -0.09 -5.11
CA LYS A 19 -1.24 1.17 -5.78
C LYS A 19 -0.27 0.87 -6.91
N LEU A 20 -0.75 0.92 -8.14
CA LEU A 20 0.05 0.73 -9.35
C LEU A 20 0.10 2.02 -10.16
N ALA A 21 1.13 2.20 -10.97
CA ALA A 21 1.12 3.23 -11.98
C ALA A 21 -0.03 2.96 -12.96
N LYS A 22 -0.69 4.02 -13.42
CA LYS A 22 -1.77 3.88 -14.40
C LYS A 22 -1.15 3.49 -15.75
N ILE A 23 -1.80 2.59 -16.49
CA ILE A 23 -1.38 2.25 -17.86
C ILE A 23 -1.31 3.53 -18.70
N GLY A 24 -0.17 3.76 -19.34
CA GLY A 24 0.10 4.95 -20.14
C GLY A 24 0.35 6.23 -19.33
N GLN A 25 0.61 6.12 -18.02
CA GLN A 25 1.05 7.24 -17.21
C GLN A 25 2.43 7.70 -17.67
N ASP A 26 2.62 9.01 -17.84
CA ASP A 26 3.95 9.56 -17.99
C ASP A 26 4.68 9.48 -16.65
N HIS A 27 5.68 8.61 -16.57
CA HIS A 27 6.43 8.35 -15.34
C HIS A 27 7.33 9.52 -14.90
N ARG A 28 7.49 10.55 -15.73
CA ARG A 28 8.20 11.78 -15.38
C ARG A 28 7.34 12.73 -14.53
N MET A 29 6.03 12.48 -14.50
CA MET A 29 5.08 13.18 -13.66
C MET A 29 5.01 12.51 -12.27
N ASP A 30 3.95 12.78 -11.51
CA ASP A 30 3.76 12.20 -10.19
C ASP A 30 3.64 10.66 -10.26
N LEU A 31 4.33 9.97 -9.34
CA LEU A 31 4.25 8.52 -9.16
C LEU A 31 3.40 8.21 -7.92
N PRO A 32 2.64 7.10 -7.90
CA PRO A 32 1.90 6.69 -6.72
C PRO A 32 2.81 6.57 -5.48
N GLY A 33 2.51 7.36 -4.44
CA GLY A 33 3.26 7.36 -3.20
C GLY A 33 2.69 6.44 -2.11
N VAL A 34 3.55 5.73 -1.39
CA VAL A 34 3.24 4.99 -0.16
C VAL A 34 4.23 5.40 0.92
N GLY A 35 3.75 5.67 2.13
CA GLY A 35 4.57 6.05 3.27
C GLY A 35 4.03 5.53 4.60
N PRO A 36 4.64 5.90 5.73
CA PRO A 36 4.29 5.41 7.06
C PRO A 36 2.81 5.56 7.39
N GLU A 37 2.21 6.68 6.97
CA GLU A 37 0.80 6.96 7.23
C GLU A 37 -0.16 6.11 6.39
N THR A 38 0.31 5.60 5.25
CA THR A 38 -0.45 4.60 4.48
C THR A 38 -0.48 3.26 5.23
N VAL A 39 0.62 2.87 5.87
CA VAL A 39 0.71 1.63 6.66
C VAL A 39 -0.18 1.70 7.89
N ARG A 40 -0.11 2.79 8.66
CA ARG A 40 -1.00 3.01 9.81
C ARG A 40 -2.47 2.98 9.42
N ALA A 41 -2.83 3.67 8.34
CA ALA A 41 -4.21 3.66 7.85
C ALA A 41 -4.64 2.25 7.40
N ALA A 42 -3.76 1.48 6.76
CA ALA A 42 -4.05 0.10 6.33
C ALA A 42 -4.27 -0.83 7.52
N ALA A 43 -3.42 -0.72 8.55
CA ALA A 43 -3.56 -1.47 9.80
C ALA A 43 -4.87 -1.13 10.50
N ALA A 44 -5.18 0.16 10.65
CA ALA A 44 -6.42 0.63 11.26
C ALA A 44 -7.68 0.18 10.50
N ALA A 45 -7.59 0.03 9.17
CA ALA A 45 -8.68 -0.49 8.34
C ALA A 45 -8.78 -2.03 8.37
N GLY A 46 -7.88 -2.73 9.06
CA GLY A 46 -7.85 -4.20 9.12
C GLY A 46 -7.54 -4.84 7.77
N LEU A 47 -6.68 -4.20 6.97
CA LEU A 47 -6.15 -4.79 5.75
C LEU A 47 -5.09 -5.86 6.08
N ALA A 48 -4.81 -6.74 5.13
CA ALA A 48 -3.78 -7.77 5.23
C ALA A 48 -2.39 -7.26 4.80
N GLY A 49 -2.36 -6.23 3.94
CA GLY A 49 -1.13 -5.70 3.40
C GLY A 49 -1.30 -4.75 2.24
N LEU A 50 -0.17 -4.39 1.65
CA LEU A 50 -0.04 -3.44 0.55
C LEU A 50 0.69 -4.11 -0.63
N ALA A 51 0.19 -3.87 -1.84
CA ALA A 51 0.87 -4.19 -3.09
C ALA A 51 1.13 -2.90 -3.87
N VAL A 52 2.39 -2.63 -4.18
CA VAL A 52 2.82 -1.38 -4.83
C VAL A 52 3.55 -1.69 -6.13
N ASP A 53 3.56 -0.76 -7.06
CA ASP A 53 4.39 -0.87 -8.26
C ASP A 53 5.88 -0.97 -7.87
N ALA A 54 6.59 -1.97 -8.40
CA ALA A 54 8.01 -2.16 -8.07
C ALA A 54 8.93 -1.11 -8.73
N HIS A 55 8.50 -0.51 -9.85
CA HIS A 55 9.34 0.36 -10.67
C HIS A 55 8.85 1.80 -10.68
N PHE A 56 7.54 2.00 -10.55
CA PHE A 56 6.88 3.29 -10.74
C PHE A 56 6.02 3.68 -9.54
N ALA A 57 6.53 3.46 -8.32
CA ALA A 57 5.96 3.97 -7.08
C ALA A 57 7.03 4.60 -6.19
N THR A 58 6.64 5.64 -5.45
CA THR A 58 7.51 6.30 -4.48
C THR A 58 7.27 5.73 -3.10
N LEU A 59 8.29 5.10 -2.51
CA LEU A 59 8.26 4.64 -1.11
C LEU A 59 8.88 5.70 -0.19
N ILE A 60 8.02 6.43 0.52
CA ILE A 60 8.42 7.49 1.45
C ILE A 60 8.86 6.85 2.76
N ASN A 61 10.08 7.15 3.21
CA ASN A 61 10.67 6.63 4.45
C ASN A 61 10.55 5.09 4.56
N ARG A 62 11.32 4.39 3.72
CA ARG A 62 11.34 2.93 3.61
C ARG A 62 11.50 2.22 4.96
N ASP A 63 12.41 2.69 5.81
CA ASP A 63 12.68 2.01 7.09
C ASP A 63 11.50 2.13 8.04
N ALA A 64 10.85 3.30 8.11
CA ALA A 64 9.64 3.46 8.90
C ALA A 64 8.47 2.66 8.33
N VAL A 65 8.33 2.56 7.01
CA VAL A 65 7.33 1.69 6.38
C VAL A 65 7.55 0.23 6.77
N ARG A 66 8.79 -0.26 6.68
CA ARG A 66 9.14 -1.62 7.07
C ARG A 66 8.82 -1.88 8.54
N ALA A 67 9.32 -1.04 9.44
CA ALA A 67 9.11 -1.22 10.88
C ALA A 67 7.62 -1.24 11.26
N LEU A 68 6.83 -0.32 10.71
CA LEU A 68 5.39 -0.26 10.98
C LEU A 68 4.62 -1.43 10.36
N ALA A 69 5.05 -1.90 9.19
CA ALA A 69 4.40 -3.05 8.54
C ALA A 69 4.68 -4.33 9.33
N ASP A 70 5.92 -4.54 9.76
CA ASP A 70 6.33 -5.66 10.60
C ASP A 70 5.58 -5.63 11.96
N GLU A 71 5.50 -4.47 12.61
CA GLU A 71 4.75 -4.28 13.87
C GLU A 71 3.25 -4.56 13.71
N ALA A 72 2.66 -4.12 12.60
CA ALA A 72 1.24 -4.29 12.32
C ALA A 72 0.89 -5.68 11.74
N GLY A 73 1.88 -6.54 11.47
CA GLY A 73 1.67 -7.82 10.80
C GLY A 73 1.18 -7.69 9.35
N LEU A 74 1.49 -6.57 8.68
CA LEU A 74 1.13 -6.29 7.30
C LEU A 74 2.26 -6.71 6.36
N PHE A 75 1.93 -7.39 5.26
CA PHE A 75 2.90 -7.53 4.18
C PHE A 75 2.98 -6.24 3.34
N VAL A 76 4.17 -6.00 2.76
CA VAL A 76 4.36 -5.00 1.70
C VAL A 76 5.12 -5.68 0.55
N ILE A 77 4.52 -5.72 -0.63
CA ILE A 77 5.10 -6.38 -1.81
C ILE A 77 5.17 -5.43 -3.01
N GLY A 78 6.28 -5.49 -3.74
CA GLY A 78 6.44 -4.85 -5.04
C GLY A 78 5.94 -5.76 -6.15
N LEU A 79 4.98 -5.31 -6.95
CA LEU A 79 4.50 -6.02 -8.12
C LEU A 79 5.27 -5.52 -9.35
N SER A 80 5.88 -6.46 -10.05
CA SER A 80 6.41 -6.23 -11.39
C SER A 80 5.33 -6.70 -12.36
N ASN A 81 4.48 -5.79 -12.83
CA ASN A 81 3.58 -6.13 -13.92
C ASN A 81 4.43 -6.25 -15.21
N PRO A 82 4.21 -7.26 -16.06
CA PRO A 82 4.85 -7.31 -17.38
C PRO A 82 4.46 -6.12 -18.26
#